data_AF-A0ABD3MGE7-F1
#
_entry.id   AF-A0ABD3MGE7-F1
#
_cell.length_a   1.000
_cell.length_b   1.000
_cell.length_c   1.000
_cell.angle_alpha   90.00
_cell.angle_beta   90.00
_cell.angle_gamma   90.00
#
_symmetry.space_group_name_H-M   'P 1'
#
loop_
_entity.id
_entity.type
_entity.pdbx_description
1 polymer ?
#
loop_
_entity_poly.entity_id
_entity_poly.type
_entity_poly.pdbx_seq_one_letter_code
_entity_poly.pdbx_strand_id
1 'polypeptide(L)'
;MHDLFHLCLSERKLLAQFESNPSSSQAQMEDLYKVKALIFGNPSARPTFRHALHIRGGRNPPTTEAERNDLNEWTSTIFDFVSTTSKIKPSPWLMEQFASACDFRCNGSNDESDKLGVWDGLILPVLNYFMRVWARCPDASQISDEEYIVRNDDTTPGAVLQLYYFALESIIRAKPSMVHKPRFHSSLFSLCYYCLQLAKNPGTQIFVIEDIGECPAEFYKLLGLLIGGLESNGGSVEMNRALAMPSYVKQDLRRLQEMILSMVWMKSNNNFESSFLGIVIRLRKNPAAWRLTCPIDDCEGNGTKEHSREQTVVNFLLRNLVDVIKHRVSTLCHLLELHLPYMAVKTLEIFKRVLCDRTELFFDRHPDQIMLCCMYATVGNHVTFQKIADAYTEMNRDVHGLEISYTILHRIKNCGHDNQYGDIITLYNDVFLPSVKRLRRYFRRE
;
A
#
# COMPACT_ATOMS: atom_id res chain seq x y z
N MET A 1 33.74 26.49 -7.03
CA MET A 1 34.82 27.48 -6.83
C MET A 1 34.14 28.72 -6.28
N HIS A 2 34.38 29.02 -4.99
CA HIS A 2 34.00 30.25 -4.25
C HIS A 2 32.51 30.59 -4.15
N ASP A 3 32.02 31.28 -3.13
CA ASP A 3 32.27 31.38 -1.70
C ASP A 3 31.15 32.31 -1.19
N LEU A 4 30.66 32.04 0.02
CA LEU A 4 30.20 33.03 1.00
C LEU A 4 29.10 34.04 0.61
N PHE A 5 27.99 34.07 1.38
CA PHE A 5 27.82 35.18 2.32
C PHE A 5 27.06 34.72 3.58
N HIS A 6 27.64 35.16 4.70
CA HIS A 6 27.32 34.84 6.08
C HIS A 6 25.98 35.42 6.55
N LEU A 7 25.38 34.71 7.52
CA LEU A 7 24.35 35.18 8.44
C LEU A 7 24.73 36.51 9.10
N CYS A 8 23.73 37.39 9.24
CA CYS A 8 23.86 38.72 9.83
C CYS A 8 23.98 38.66 11.36
N LEU A 9 24.54 39.72 11.94
CA LEU A 9 24.93 39.88 13.35
C LEU A 9 23.79 39.63 14.38
N SER A 10 22.53 39.68 13.94
CA SER A 10 21.36 39.38 14.77
C SER A 10 21.11 37.88 14.96
N GLU A 11 21.50 37.04 14.00
CA GLU A 11 21.29 35.57 14.03
C GLU A 11 22.37 34.83 14.81
N ARG A 12 23.51 35.49 15.08
CA ARG A 12 24.61 34.97 15.92
C ARG A 12 24.35 35.07 17.43
N LYS A 13 23.25 35.69 17.86
CA LYS A 13 22.92 35.91 19.28
C LYS A 13 22.09 34.79 19.93
N LEU A 14 21.84 33.70 19.22
CA LEU A 14 21.18 32.50 19.78
C LEU A 14 22.12 31.28 19.82
N LEU A 15 23.44 31.52 19.94
CA LEU A 15 24.35 30.56 20.57
C LEU A 15 23.89 30.31 22.01
N ALA A 16 23.72 29.05 22.42
CA ALA A 16 24.56 28.35 23.42
C ALA A 16 23.58 27.60 24.34
N GLN A 17 23.74 26.39 24.88
CA GLN A 17 24.77 25.36 25.06
C GLN A 17 23.96 24.07 25.41
N PHE A 18 24.40 22.82 25.27
CA PHE A 18 25.62 22.25 25.82
C PHE A 18 26.10 21.02 25.03
N GLU A 19 27.40 21.07 24.82
CA GLU A 19 28.43 20.04 24.64
C GLU A 19 28.03 18.56 24.83
N SER A 20 28.39 17.81 23.78
CA SER A 20 28.84 16.41 23.83
C SER A 20 30.18 16.27 24.59
N ASN A 21 30.50 15.05 25.04
CA ASN A 21 31.83 14.48 24.78
C ASN A 21 31.87 12.94 24.91
N PRO A 22 32.89 12.27 24.31
CA PRO A 22 32.70 11.05 23.52
C PRO A 22 33.68 9.91 23.88
N SER A 23 33.56 8.78 23.20
CA SER A 23 34.61 7.79 22.85
C SER A 23 33.90 6.54 22.31
N SER A 24 34.41 5.72 21.40
CA SER A 24 35.59 5.68 20.54
C SER A 24 35.33 4.53 19.55
N SER A 25 35.58 4.76 18.26
CA SER A 25 36.52 4.01 17.40
C SER A 25 36.03 2.71 16.73
N GLN A 26 36.17 2.76 15.40
CA GLN A 26 36.50 1.70 14.44
C GLN A 26 35.46 0.64 14.06
N ALA A 27 34.95 0.76 12.83
CA ALA A 27 35.01 -0.33 11.84
C ALA A 27 34.87 0.24 10.42
N GLN A 28 35.90 0.01 9.60
CA GLN A 28 35.84 0.10 8.14
C GLN A 28 35.04 -1.09 7.59
N MET A 29 34.49 -0.90 6.39
CA MET A 29 33.97 -1.91 5.47
C MET A 29 32.54 -2.43 5.69
N GLU A 30 31.55 -1.53 5.63
CA GLU A 30 30.16 -1.85 5.30
C GLU A 30 29.53 -0.69 4.52
N ASP A 31 29.73 -0.64 3.20
CA ASP A 31 29.08 0.37 2.36
C ASP A 31 28.50 -0.20 1.05
N LEU A 32 27.98 -1.43 1.12
CA LEU A 32 26.93 -1.88 0.20
C LEU A 32 25.76 -2.40 1.05
N TYR A 33 24.59 -1.79 0.87
CA TYR A 33 23.28 -2.15 1.48
C TYR A 33 22.91 -1.59 2.87
N LYS A 34 23.27 -0.34 3.20
CA LYS A 34 22.56 0.45 4.24
C LYS A 34 21.58 1.45 3.60
N VAL A 35 20.30 1.36 3.97
CA VAL A 35 19.33 2.45 3.75
C VAL A 35 19.76 3.61 4.65
N LYS A 36 20.52 4.55 4.09
CA LYS A 36 20.88 5.80 4.76
C LYS A 36 19.67 6.74 4.71
N ALA A 37 19.33 7.30 5.87
CA ALA A 37 18.26 8.26 6.03
C ALA A 37 18.36 9.43 5.02
N LEU A 38 17.20 10.01 4.71
CA LEU A 38 17.06 11.23 3.91
C LEU A 38 17.72 12.41 4.64
N ILE A 39 18.84 12.91 4.11
CA ILE A 39 19.41 14.21 4.46
C ILE A 39 18.91 15.24 3.44
N PHE A 40 18.28 16.30 3.94
CA PHE A 40 17.74 17.42 3.18
C PHE A 40 18.85 18.40 2.78
N GLY A 41 18.94 18.73 1.49
CA GLY A 41 19.49 19.98 0.96
C GLY A 41 18.34 20.88 0.54
N ASN A 42 18.32 22.12 1.00
CA ASN A 42 17.21 23.07 0.85
C ASN A 42 16.96 23.42 -0.62
N PRO A 43 15.68 23.49 -1.05
CA PRO A 43 15.19 24.78 -1.51
C PRO A 43 13.82 25.14 -0.90
N SER A 44 13.62 26.45 -0.84
CA SER A 44 12.45 27.18 -0.34
C SER A 44 11.07 26.65 -0.78
N ALA A 45 10.09 26.97 0.08
CA ALA A 45 8.67 26.61 0.11
C ALA A 45 8.40 25.22 0.69
N ARG A 46 7.91 25.19 1.94
CA ARG A 46 7.64 23.99 2.74
C ARG A 46 6.90 22.93 1.92
N PRO A 47 7.50 21.77 1.60
CA PRO A 47 6.78 20.63 1.06
C PRO A 47 6.11 19.88 2.21
N THR A 48 4.80 19.65 2.10
CA THR A 48 4.11 18.60 2.84
C THR A 48 4.88 17.29 2.66
N PHE A 49 5.19 16.59 3.77
CA PHE A 49 5.92 15.32 3.77
C PHE A 49 5.31 14.35 2.74
N ARG A 50 6.07 14.00 1.70
CA ARG A 50 5.64 13.02 0.69
C ARG A 50 5.65 11.63 1.31
N HIS A 51 4.48 11.01 1.46
CA HIS A 51 4.37 9.61 1.87
C HIS A 51 4.61 8.73 0.63
N ALA A 52 5.83 8.25 0.43
CA ALA A 52 6.18 7.42 -0.72
C ALA A 52 6.32 5.94 -0.35
N LEU A 53 5.79 5.06 -1.18
CA LEU A 53 5.99 3.61 -1.11
C LEU A 53 7.02 3.19 -2.14
N HIS A 54 8.12 2.62 -1.66
CA HIS A 54 9.15 2.03 -2.52
C HIS A 54 8.86 0.54 -2.73
N ILE A 55 8.53 0.16 -3.95
CA ILE A 55 8.31 -1.23 -4.35
C ILE A 55 9.62 -1.73 -4.96
N ARG A 56 10.16 -2.83 -4.44
CA ARG A 56 11.35 -3.52 -4.96
C ARG A 56 11.06 -4.99 -5.17
N GLY A 57 11.63 -5.58 -6.23
CA GLY A 57 11.65 -7.03 -6.43
C GLY A 57 10.34 -7.65 -6.94
N GLY A 58 9.46 -6.85 -7.55
CA GLY A 58 8.24 -7.37 -8.20
C GLY A 58 8.56 -8.24 -9.43
N ARG A 59 7.66 -9.18 -9.75
CA ARG A 59 7.74 -10.07 -10.93
C ARG A 59 7.65 -9.27 -12.23
N ASN A 60 8.81 -8.95 -12.78
CA ASN A 60 9.00 -8.12 -13.96
C ASN A 60 10.09 -8.76 -14.83
N PRO A 61 9.83 -9.15 -16.09
CA PRO A 61 8.72 -8.79 -17.00
C PRO A 61 7.54 -9.79 -17.08
N PRO A 62 6.48 -9.53 -17.90
CA PRO A 62 5.42 -10.49 -18.21
C PRO A 62 5.94 -11.87 -18.60
N THR A 63 5.28 -12.91 -18.10
CA THR A 63 5.77 -14.30 -18.21
C THR A 63 5.24 -15.06 -19.42
N THR A 64 4.11 -14.62 -19.96
CA THR A 64 3.51 -15.20 -21.16
C THR A 64 3.51 -14.22 -22.32
N GLU A 65 3.50 -14.75 -23.55
CA GLU A 65 3.39 -13.93 -24.76
C GLU A 65 2.03 -13.19 -24.82
N ALA A 66 0.96 -13.84 -24.37
CA ALA A 66 -0.37 -13.23 -24.27
C ALA A 66 -0.39 -12.02 -23.33
N GLU A 67 0.20 -12.12 -22.14
CA GLU A 67 0.32 -10.98 -21.21
C GLU A 67 1.11 -9.83 -21.83
N ARG A 68 2.17 -10.13 -22.60
CA ARG A 68 3.00 -9.12 -23.26
C ARG A 68 2.23 -8.40 -24.37
N ASN A 69 1.50 -9.14 -25.20
CA ASN A 69 0.73 -8.58 -26.30
C ASN A 69 -0.42 -7.71 -25.77
N ASP A 70 -1.17 -8.19 -24.77
CA ASP A 70 -2.24 -7.44 -24.09
C ASP A 70 -1.71 -6.13 -23.46
N LEU A 71 -0.57 -6.20 -22.74
CA LEU A 71 0.07 -5.03 -22.14
C LEU A 71 0.53 -4.01 -23.19
N ASN A 72 1.10 -4.47 -24.31
CA ASN A 72 1.54 -3.62 -25.40
C ASN A 72 0.37 -2.94 -26.10
N GLU A 73 -0.70 -3.70 -26.42
CA GLU A 73 -1.91 -3.17 -27.06
C GLU A 73 -2.58 -2.10 -26.20
N TRP A 74 -2.74 -2.37 -24.90
CA TRP A 74 -3.30 -1.41 -23.95
C TRP A 74 -2.45 -0.14 -23.85
N THR A 75 -1.13 -0.29 -23.77
CA THR A 75 -0.21 0.84 -23.69
C THR A 75 -0.27 1.68 -24.97
N SER A 76 -0.15 1.05 -26.14
CA SER A 76 -0.23 1.73 -27.44
C SER A 76 -1.56 2.46 -27.58
N THR A 77 -2.68 1.84 -27.24
CA THR A 77 -4.01 2.46 -27.32
C THR A 77 -4.10 3.77 -26.53
N ILE A 78 -3.59 3.80 -25.29
CA ILE A 78 -3.59 5.00 -24.45
C ILE A 78 -2.70 6.09 -25.08
N PHE A 79 -1.49 5.72 -25.51
CA PHE A 79 -0.53 6.68 -26.04
C PHE A 79 -0.94 7.23 -27.41
N ASP A 80 -1.55 6.40 -28.26
CA ASP A 80 -2.08 6.80 -29.57
C ASP A 80 -3.28 7.74 -29.41
N PHE A 81 -4.18 7.47 -28.46
CA PHE A 81 -5.28 8.37 -28.14
C PHE A 81 -4.78 9.76 -27.72
N VAL A 82 -3.77 9.80 -26.84
CA VAL A 82 -3.20 11.06 -26.33
C VAL A 82 -2.49 11.83 -27.45
N SER A 83 -1.75 11.11 -28.30
CA SER A 83 -1.01 11.71 -29.41
C SER A 83 -1.94 12.29 -30.49
N THR A 84 -3.12 11.69 -30.68
CA THR A 84 -4.08 12.14 -31.70
C THR A 84 -4.99 13.27 -31.21
N THR A 85 -5.36 13.29 -29.92
CA THR A 85 -6.37 14.23 -29.41
C THR A 85 -5.78 15.63 -29.17
N SER A 86 -4.46 15.78 -29.00
CA SER A 86 -3.72 17.04 -28.71
C SER A 86 -4.12 17.78 -27.41
N LYS A 87 -5.30 17.48 -26.86
CA LYS A 87 -5.87 18.02 -25.63
C LYS A 87 -6.54 16.92 -24.82
N ILE A 88 -6.33 16.88 -23.51
CA ILE A 88 -6.95 15.92 -22.60
C ILE A 88 -7.88 16.66 -21.65
N LYS A 89 -9.12 16.18 -21.51
CA LYS A 89 -10.14 16.77 -20.64
C LYS A 89 -11.04 15.71 -19.99
N PRO A 90 -11.68 16.01 -18.85
CA PRO A 90 -12.70 15.14 -18.29
C PRO A 90 -13.86 14.93 -19.27
N SER A 91 -14.58 13.81 -19.13
CA SER A 91 -15.80 13.60 -19.91
C SER A 91 -16.88 14.63 -19.54
N PRO A 92 -17.84 14.93 -20.43
CA PRO A 92 -18.95 15.82 -20.10
C PRO A 92 -19.72 15.36 -18.85
N TRP A 93 -19.83 14.05 -18.64
CA TRP A 93 -20.46 13.48 -17.46
C TRP A 93 -19.67 13.76 -16.18
N LEU A 94 -18.34 13.59 -16.21
CA LEU A 94 -17.49 13.94 -15.07
C LEU A 94 -17.60 15.43 -14.72
N MET A 95 -17.63 16.29 -15.74
CA MET A 95 -17.79 17.74 -15.54
C MET A 95 -19.11 18.07 -14.85
N GLU A 96 -20.21 17.41 -15.24
CA GLU A 96 -21.49 17.54 -14.56
C GLU A 96 -21.43 17.08 -13.10
N GLN A 97 -20.71 15.98 -12.81
CA GLN A 97 -20.51 15.54 -11.44
C GLN A 97 -19.70 16.55 -10.61
N PHE A 98 -18.67 17.17 -11.19
CA PHE A 98 -17.89 18.19 -10.49
C PHE A 98 -18.72 19.45 -10.20
N ALA A 99 -19.58 19.85 -11.14
CA ALA A 99 -20.51 20.96 -10.98
C ALA A 99 -21.63 20.65 -9.98
N SER A 100 -22.11 19.41 -9.92
CA SER A 100 -23.11 18.98 -8.93
C SER A 100 -22.53 18.88 -7.51
N ALA A 101 -21.23 18.61 -7.41
CA ALA A 101 -20.53 18.43 -6.14
C ALA A 101 -20.19 19.75 -5.39
N CYS A 102 -20.83 20.88 -5.73
CA CYS A 102 -20.48 22.25 -5.33
C CYS A 102 -20.58 22.64 -3.83
N ASP A 103 -20.61 21.69 -2.90
CA ASP A 103 -20.62 21.97 -1.45
C ASP A 103 -19.22 21.90 -0.78
N PHE A 104 -18.14 21.86 -1.56
CA PHE A 104 -16.79 21.79 -1.00
C PHE A 104 -16.33 23.15 -0.45
N ARG A 105 -16.11 23.21 0.87
CA ARG A 105 -15.60 24.40 1.55
C ARG A 105 -14.12 24.25 1.86
N CYS A 106 -13.30 25.16 1.34
CA CYS A 106 -11.92 25.29 1.81
C CYS A 106 -11.94 25.73 3.29
N ASN A 107 -11.25 24.99 4.16
CA ASN A 107 -11.00 25.35 5.57
C ASN A 107 -12.21 25.52 6.52
N GLY A 108 -13.41 25.07 6.17
CA GLY A 108 -14.56 25.11 7.09
C GLY A 108 -15.03 26.53 7.45
N SER A 109 -14.71 27.53 6.63
CA SER A 109 -15.29 28.88 6.76
C SER A 109 -16.79 28.84 6.44
N ASN A 110 -17.56 29.68 7.13
CA ASN A 110 -19.00 29.82 6.92
C ASN A 110 -19.39 30.88 5.89
N ASP A 111 -18.39 31.52 5.25
CA ASP A 111 -18.62 32.56 4.26
C ASP A 111 -18.98 31.97 2.90
N GLU A 112 -20.07 32.47 2.31
CA GLU A 112 -20.54 32.03 1.00
C GLU A 112 -19.60 32.41 -0.16
N SER A 113 -18.68 33.35 0.07
CA SER A 113 -17.66 33.80 -0.89
C SER A 113 -16.50 32.81 -1.08
N ASP A 114 -16.35 31.80 -0.22
CA ASP A 114 -15.26 30.79 -0.27
C ASP A 114 -15.71 29.47 -0.94
N LYS A 115 -16.90 29.43 -1.54
CA LYS A 115 -17.40 28.25 -2.28
C LYS A 115 -16.66 28.13 -3.61
N LEU A 116 -15.52 27.45 -3.62
CA LEU A 116 -14.93 26.92 -4.85
C LEU A 116 -15.59 25.59 -5.19
N GLY A 117 -15.87 25.37 -6.48
CA GLY A 117 -16.27 24.06 -6.98
C GLY A 117 -15.22 22.99 -6.64
N VAL A 118 -15.63 21.72 -6.54
CA VAL A 118 -14.72 20.61 -6.23
C VAL A 118 -13.58 20.51 -7.24
N TRP A 119 -13.83 20.88 -8.50
CA TRP A 119 -12.81 20.96 -9.52
C TRP A 119 -11.72 21.98 -9.15
N ASP A 120 -12.06 23.26 -9.00
CA ASP A 120 -11.11 24.34 -8.78
C ASP A 120 -10.47 24.31 -7.39
N GLY A 121 -11.25 23.95 -6.37
CA GLY A 121 -10.83 23.98 -4.97
C GLY A 121 -10.05 22.74 -4.52
N LEU A 122 -10.14 21.62 -5.23
CA LEU A 122 -9.61 20.34 -4.78
C LEU A 122 -8.92 19.54 -5.88
N ILE A 123 -9.60 19.22 -6.97
CA ILE A 123 -9.07 18.29 -7.99
C ILE A 123 -7.95 18.94 -8.79
N LEU A 124 -8.20 20.12 -9.35
CA LEU A 124 -7.26 20.84 -10.21
C LEU A 124 -5.93 21.16 -9.50
N PRO A 125 -5.91 21.65 -8.24
CA PRO A 125 -4.67 21.85 -7.50
C PRO A 125 -3.86 20.55 -7.30
N VAL A 126 -4.54 19.44 -7.00
CA VAL A 126 -3.89 18.13 -6.83
C VAL A 126 -3.26 17.66 -8.14
N LEU A 127 -4.02 17.72 -9.24
CA LEU A 127 -3.52 17.30 -10.56
C LEU A 127 -2.35 18.18 -11.01
N ASN A 128 -2.47 19.51 -10.90
CA ASN A 128 -1.40 20.43 -11.28
C ASN A 128 -0.13 20.22 -10.46
N TYR A 129 -0.25 19.84 -9.18
CA TYR A 129 0.90 19.45 -8.38
C TYR A 129 1.60 18.23 -8.98
N PHE A 130 0.89 17.12 -9.25
CA PHE A 130 1.53 15.92 -9.79
C PHE A 130 2.06 16.08 -11.21
N MET A 131 1.33 16.83 -12.04
CA MET A 131 1.80 17.16 -13.39
C MET A 131 3.13 17.92 -13.33
N ARG A 132 3.32 18.84 -12.38
CA ARG A 132 4.62 19.52 -12.16
C ARG A 132 5.70 18.60 -11.61
N VAL A 133 5.35 17.66 -10.73
CA VAL A 133 6.33 16.76 -10.10
C VAL A 133 6.86 15.72 -11.08
N TRP A 134 6.03 15.24 -12.01
CA TRP A 134 6.40 14.14 -12.91
C TRP A 134 6.67 14.57 -14.35
N ALA A 135 6.26 15.77 -14.78
CA ALA A 135 6.65 16.28 -16.08
C ALA A 135 8.13 16.64 -16.11
N ARG A 136 8.76 16.38 -17.26
CA ARG A 136 10.13 16.83 -17.55
C ARG A 136 10.26 18.36 -17.60
N CYS A 137 9.15 19.08 -17.79
CA CYS A 137 9.09 20.54 -17.89
C CYS A 137 7.91 21.10 -17.06
N PRO A 138 8.11 21.41 -15.77
CA PRO A 138 7.03 21.74 -14.83
C PRO A 138 6.18 22.96 -15.21
N ASP A 139 6.80 24.01 -15.77
CA ASP A 139 6.14 25.28 -16.08
C ASP A 139 5.17 25.20 -17.27
N ALA A 140 5.27 24.14 -18.06
CA ALA A 140 4.50 23.95 -19.28
C ALA A 140 3.58 22.72 -19.23
N SER A 141 3.38 22.14 -18.04
CA SER A 141 2.55 20.96 -17.82
C SER A 141 1.32 21.24 -16.94
N GLN A 142 0.85 22.48 -16.94
CA GLN A 142 -0.32 22.88 -16.17
C GLN A 142 -1.62 22.61 -16.95
N ILE A 143 -2.63 22.12 -16.24
CA ILE A 143 -4.01 22.07 -16.71
C ILE A 143 -4.59 23.49 -16.56
N SER A 144 -5.08 24.04 -17.66
CA SER A 144 -5.68 25.37 -17.74
C SER A 144 -7.01 25.27 -18.47
N ASP A 145 -8.03 25.99 -18.00
CA ASP A 145 -9.36 25.97 -18.62
C ASP A 145 -9.93 24.55 -18.79
N GLU A 146 -9.73 23.70 -17.78
CA GLU A 146 -10.18 22.29 -17.74
C GLU A 146 -9.53 21.37 -18.78
N GLU A 147 -8.57 21.87 -19.54
CA GLU A 147 -7.87 21.14 -20.59
C GLU A 147 -6.36 21.07 -20.31
N TYR A 148 -5.77 19.92 -20.60
CA TYR A 148 -4.33 19.74 -20.67
C TYR A 148 -3.87 19.69 -22.11
N ILE A 149 -2.94 20.56 -22.49
CA ILE A 149 -2.34 20.55 -23.83
C ILE A 149 -1.25 19.46 -23.85
N VAL A 150 -1.46 18.47 -24.70
CA VAL A 150 -0.50 17.37 -24.88
C VAL A 150 0.73 17.91 -25.58
N ARG A 151 1.90 17.60 -25.03
CA ARG A 151 3.17 17.98 -25.64
C ARG A 151 3.67 16.88 -26.57
N ASN A 152 4.24 17.29 -27.69
CA ASN A 152 4.78 16.38 -28.70
C ASN A 152 6.06 15.65 -28.23
N ASP A 153 6.78 16.21 -27.24
CA ASP A 153 8.04 15.67 -26.73
C ASP A 153 7.85 14.67 -25.56
N ASP A 154 6.74 14.75 -24.84
CA ASP A 154 6.39 13.81 -23.78
C ASP A 154 4.87 13.68 -23.61
N THR A 155 4.32 12.57 -24.09
CA THR A 155 2.91 12.21 -23.98
C THR A 155 2.59 11.53 -22.65
N THR A 156 3.59 11.21 -21.81
CA THR A 156 3.39 10.47 -20.55
C THR A 156 2.43 11.19 -19.59
N PRO A 157 2.56 12.50 -19.31
CA PRO A 157 1.64 13.19 -18.41
C PRO A 157 0.20 13.17 -18.93
N GLY A 158 0.01 13.30 -20.26
CA GLY A 158 -1.31 13.20 -20.90
C GLY A 158 -1.92 11.80 -20.79
N ALA A 159 -1.11 10.75 -20.96
CA ALA A 159 -1.53 9.36 -20.79
C ALA A 159 -1.96 9.04 -19.36
N VAL A 160 -1.21 9.53 -18.37
CA VAL A 160 -1.55 9.36 -16.95
C VAL A 160 -2.85 10.07 -16.61
N LEU A 161 -3.00 11.31 -17.09
CA LEU A 161 -4.20 12.11 -16.88
C LEU A 161 -5.43 11.47 -17.54
N GLN A 162 -5.28 10.94 -18.75
CA GLN A 162 -6.34 10.22 -19.45
C GLN A 162 -6.78 8.96 -18.68
N LEU A 163 -5.81 8.14 -18.24
CA LEU A 163 -6.09 6.96 -17.43
C LEU A 163 -6.74 7.33 -16.09
N TYR A 164 -6.32 8.43 -15.49
CA TYR A 164 -6.93 8.97 -14.27
C TYR A 164 -8.38 9.35 -14.47
N TYR A 165 -8.74 10.11 -15.51
CA TYR A 165 -10.15 10.47 -15.76
C TYR A 165 -11.01 9.25 -16.01
N PHE A 166 -10.49 8.29 -16.78
CA PHE A 166 -11.19 7.04 -17.03
C PHE A 166 -11.45 6.25 -15.74
N ALA A 167 -10.42 6.05 -14.91
CA ALA A 167 -10.56 5.39 -13.63
C ALA A 167 -11.48 6.15 -12.66
N LEU A 168 -11.35 7.48 -12.63
CA LEU A 168 -12.15 8.36 -11.78
C LEU A 168 -13.63 8.23 -12.11
N GLU A 169 -13.99 8.29 -13.39
CA GLU A 169 -15.37 8.15 -13.83
C GLU A 169 -15.97 6.81 -13.38
N SER A 170 -15.28 5.70 -13.65
CA SER A 170 -15.73 4.37 -13.22
C SER A 170 -15.92 4.27 -11.71
N ILE A 171 -14.98 4.82 -10.92
CA ILE A 171 -15.05 4.77 -9.46
C ILE A 171 -16.18 5.66 -8.93
N ILE A 172 -16.36 6.88 -9.45
CA ILE A 172 -17.41 7.81 -9.00
C ILE A 172 -18.79 7.24 -9.36
N ARG A 173 -18.97 6.63 -10.54
CA ARG A 173 -20.22 5.96 -10.90
C ARG A 173 -20.63 4.89 -9.87
N ALA A 174 -19.65 4.16 -9.32
CA ALA A 174 -19.89 3.17 -8.28
C ALA A 174 -20.00 3.79 -6.87
N LYS A 175 -19.23 4.84 -6.58
CA LYS A 175 -19.12 5.48 -5.25
C LYS A 175 -18.96 7.01 -5.36
N PRO A 176 -20.06 7.76 -5.51
CA PRO A 176 -20.01 9.21 -5.75
C PRO A 176 -19.30 10.01 -4.65
N SER A 177 -19.41 9.57 -3.39
CA SER A 177 -18.82 10.26 -2.23
C SER A 177 -17.29 10.34 -2.22
N MET A 178 -16.61 9.60 -3.11
CA MET A 178 -15.15 9.66 -3.24
C MET A 178 -14.65 10.97 -3.83
N VAL A 179 -15.48 11.68 -4.63
CA VAL A 179 -15.10 12.92 -5.34
C VAL A 179 -14.70 14.06 -4.41
N HIS A 180 -15.18 14.06 -3.16
CA HIS A 180 -14.88 15.12 -2.19
C HIS A 180 -13.63 14.86 -1.35
N LYS A 181 -12.87 13.79 -1.64
CA LYS A 181 -11.72 13.37 -0.83
C LYS A 181 -10.40 13.78 -1.50
N PRO A 182 -9.68 14.81 -1.03
CA PRO A 182 -8.43 15.25 -1.68
C PRO A 182 -7.40 14.12 -1.86
N ARG A 183 -7.24 13.28 -0.84
CA ARG A 183 -6.30 12.15 -0.83
C ARG A 183 -6.67 11.03 -1.79
N PHE A 184 -7.95 10.90 -2.12
CA PHE A 184 -8.37 9.92 -3.11
C PHE A 184 -7.80 10.28 -4.49
N HIS A 185 -7.89 11.56 -4.89
CA HIS A 185 -7.39 12.00 -6.19
C HIS A 185 -5.87 11.86 -6.30
N SER A 186 -5.12 12.22 -5.26
CA SER A 186 -3.67 12.10 -5.26
C SER A 186 -3.19 10.65 -5.31
N SER A 187 -3.80 9.77 -4.52
CA SER A 187 -3.49 8.34 -4.53
C SER A 187 -3.90 7.68 -5.84
N LEU A 188 -5.06 8.06 -6.41
CA LEU A 188 -5.54 7.50 -7.69
C LEU A 188 -4.61 7.91 -8.83
N PHE A 189 -4.22 9.18 -8.90
CA PHE A 189 -3.30 9.67 -9.93
C PHE A 189 -1.93 8.96 -9.83
N SER A 190 -1.43 8.75 -8.62
CA SER A 190 -0.18 8.00 -8.36
C SER A 190 -0.26 6.53 -8.75
N LEU A 191 -1.42 5.90 -8.56
CA LEU A 191 -1.65 4.53 -9.04
C LEU A 191 -1.75 4.46 -10.56
N CYS A 192 -2.40 5.41 -11.22
CA CYS A 192 -2.44 5.49 -12.68
C CYS A 192 -1.03 5.65 -13.28
N TYR A 193 -0.21 6.51 -12.66
CA TYR A 193 1.19 6.65 -13.04
C TYR A 193 1.98 5.36 -12.84
N TYR A 194 1.82 4.70 -11.68
CA TYR A 194 2.42 3.40 -11.41
C TYR A 194 2.08 2.36 -12.48
N CYS A 195 0.80 2.23 -12.85
CA CYS A 195 0.35 1.28 -13.87
C CYS A 195 1.03 1.53 -15.22
N LEU A 196 1.14 2.80 -15.65
CA LEU A 196 1.79 3.13 -16.92
C LEU A 196 3.31 2.97 -16.86
N GLN A 197 3.95 3.23 -15.71
CA GLN A 197 5.37 2.96 -15.54
C GLN A 197 5.68 1.48 -15.60
N LEU A 198 4.85 0.65 -14.96
CA LEU A 198 4.93 -0.80 -15.03
C LEU A 198 4.81 -1.28 -16.48
N ALA A 199 3.89 -0.70 -17.25
CA ALA A 199 3.66 -1.06 -18.65
C ALA A 199 4.79 -0.60 -19.59
N LYS A 200 5.32 0.62 -19.42
CA LYS A 200 6.40 1.17 -20.26
C LYS A 200 7.76 0.53 -19.98
N ASN A 201 8.01 0.19 -18.72
CA ASN A 201 9.29 -0.33 -18.28
C ASN A 201 9.10 -1.65 -17.51
N PRO A 202 8.63 -2.72 -18.17
CA PRO A 202 8.36 -4.00 -17.51
C PRO A 202 9.64 -4.69 -17.00
N GLY A 203 10.83 -4.20 -17.34
CA GLY A 203 12.11 -4.66 -16.78
C GLY A 203 12.55 -3.91 -15.52
N THR A 204 11.88 -2.81 -15.15
CA THR A 204 12.22 -2.05 -13.94
C THR A 204 11.83 -2.84 -12.70
N GLN A 205 12.74 -3.00 -11.75
CA GLN A 205 12.48 -3.72 -10.50
C GLN A 205 12.20 -2.80 -9.31
N ILE A 206 12.29 -1.48 -9.52
CA ILE A 206 12.14 -0.46 -8.47
C ILE A 206 11.10 0.56 -8.93
N PHE A 207 10.01 0.65 -8.20
CA PHE A 207 8.99 1.68 -8.41
C PHE A 207 8.78 2.48 -7.15
N VAL A 208 8.34 3.72 -7.33
CA VAL A 208 7.96 4.60 -6.23
C VAL A 208 6.54 5.06 -6.49
N ILE A 209 5.65 4.76 -5.56
CA ILE A 209 4.30 5.31 -5.54
C ILE A 209 4.31 6.46 -4.55
N GLU A 210 4.15 7.68 -5.06
CA GLU A 210 4.04 8.85 -4.19
C GLU A 210 2.63 8.98 -3.59
N ASP A 211 2.57 9.70 -2.48
CA ASP A 211 1.34 10.07 -1.76
C ASP A 211 0.34 8.94 -1.45
N ILE A 212 0.82 7.85 -0.85
CA ILE A 212 -0.05 6.75 -0.37
C ILE A 212 -0.95 7.12 0.83
N GLY A 213 -0.82 8.35 1.35
CA GLY A 213 -1.49 8.82 2.56
C GLY A 213 -0.92 8.24 3.87
N GLU A 214 -1.49 8.67 5.00
CA GLU A 214 -1.08 8.22 6.35
C GLU A 214 -1.71 6.89 6.77
N CYS A 215 -2.84 6.52 6.16
CA CYS A 215 -3.59 5.31 6.50
C CYS A 215 -3.58 4.33 5.31
N PRO A 216 -2.76 3.26 5.36
CA PRO A 216 -2.67 2.29 4.27
C PRO A 216 -3.99 1.54 4.01
N ALA A 217 -4.95 1.58 4.95
CA ALA A 217 -6.26 0.96 4.77
C ALA A 217 -7.10 1.62 3.68
N GLU A 218 -7.05 2.96 3.58
CA GLU A 218 -7.77 3.69 2.54
C GLU A 218 -7.12 3.46 1.18
N PHE A 219 -5.78 3.36 1.14
CA PHE A 219 -5.03 2.99 -0.06
C PHE A 219 -5.32 1.55 -0.49
N TYR A 220 -5.42 0.59 0.44
CA TYR A 220 -5.85 -0.78 0.16
C TYR A 220 -7.23 -0.83 -0.50
N LYS A 221 -8.20 -0.07 0.01
CA LYS A 221 -9.55 0.02 -0.58
C LYS A 221 -9.51 0.62 -1.98
N LEU A 222 -8.67 1.64 -2.17
CA LEU A 222 -8.51 2.30 -3.47
C LEU A 222 -7.96 1.34 -4.53
N LEU A 223 -6.99 0.49 -4.19
CA LEU A 223 -6.50 -0.53 -5.12
C LEU A 223 -7.63 -1.45 -5.60
N GLY A 224 -8.48 -1.92 -4.68
CA GLY A 224 -9.65 -2.72 -5.03
C GLY A 224 -10.65 -1.98 -5.93
N LEU A 225 -10.88 -0.69 -5.66
CA LEU A 225 -11.74 0.16 -6.50
C LEU A 225 -11.15 0.38 -7.89
N LEU A 226 -9.83 0.57 -8.00
CA LEU A 226 -9.15 0.76 -9.28
C LEU A 226 -9.20 -0.52 -10.13
N ILE A 227 -8.90 -1.68 -9.52
CA ILE A 227 -8.95 -2.98 -10.19
C ILE A 227 -10.37 -3.24 -10.71
N GLY A 228 -11.39 -3.04 -9.88
CA GLY A 228 -12.80 -3.27 -10.25
C GLY A 228 -13.35 -2.22 -11.22
N GLY A 229 -12.93 -0.96 -11.10
CA GLY A 229 -13.36 0.13 -11.97
C GLY A 229 -12.83 0.04 -13.40
N LEU A 230 -11.78 -0.74 -13.63
CA LEU A 230 -11.14 -0.96 -14.93
C LEU A 230 -11.33 -2.40 -15.44
N GLU A 231 -12.44 -3.03 -15.06
CA GLU A 231 -12.88 -4.32 -15.60
C GLU A 231 -13.62 -4.17 -16.95
N SER A 232 -13.43 -5.14 -17.85
CA SER A 232 -14.03 -5.16 -19.20
C SER A 232 -15.56 -5.29 -19.21
N ASN A 233 -16.17 -5.58 -18.06
CA ASN A 233 -17.56 -5.99 -17.93
C ASN A 233 -18.51 -4.84 -17.53
N GLY A 234 -18.01 -3.61 -17.38
CA GLY A 234 -18.85 -2.43 -17.17
C GLY A 234 -19.68 -2.10 -18.42
N GLY A 235 -21.01 -2.02 -18.29
CA GLY A 235 -21.95 -1.86 -19.41
C GLY A 235 -21.97 -0.49 -20.10
N SER A 236 -20.82 0.07 -20.50
CA SER A 236 -20.77 1.37 -21.18
C SER A 236 -19.60 1.44 -22.15
N VAL A 237 -19.88 1.82 -23.41
CA VAL A 237 -19.01 2.33 -24.51
C VAL A 237 -17.82 1.45 -24.97
N GLU A 238 -17.67 1.25 -26.29
CA GLU A 238 -16.56 0.49 -26.93
C GLU A 238 -15.16 0.98 -26.52
N MET A 239 -14.98 2.29 -26.33
CA MET A 239 -13.73 2.91 -25.87
C MET A 239 -13.33 2.46 -24.45
N ASN A 240 -14.30 2.05 -23.62
CA ASN A 240 -14.04 1.58 -22.26
C ASN A 240 -13.51 0.13 -22.24
N ARG A 241 -13.77 -0.67 -23.28
CA ARG A 241 -13.17 -2.01 -23.41
C ARG A 241 -11.70 -1.93 -23.81
N ALA A 242 -11.35 -1.03 -24.72
CA ALA A 242 -9.98 -0.84 -25.19
C ALA A 242 -9.05 -0.29 -24.09
N LEU A 243 -9.61 0.44 -23.11
CA LEU A 243 -8.89 0.96 -21.95
C LEU A 243 -8.98 0.07 -20.70
N ALA A 244 -9.65 -1.09 -20.79
CA ALA A 244 -9.74 -2.04 -19.69
C ALA A 244 -8.35 -2.49 -19.26
N MET A 245 -8.10 -2.57 -17.96
CA MET A 245 -6.76 -2.82 -17.47
C MET A 245 -6.30 -4.26 -17.78
N PRO A 246 -5.07 -4.45 -18.30
CA PRO A 246 -4.51 -5.76 -18.60
C PRO A 246 -4.45 -6.67 -17.38
N SER A 247 -4.57 -7.97 -17.62
CA SER A 247 -4.53 -8.99 -16.57
C SER A 247 -3.23 -8.94 -15.74
N TYR A 248 -2.11 -8.69 -16.41
CA TYR A 248 -0.80 -8.54 -15.78
C TYR A 248 -0.75 -7.36 -14.79
N VAL A 249 -1.24 -6.18 -15.19
CA VAL A 249 -1.29 -4.98 -14.32
C VAL A 249 -2.24 -5.23 -13.14
N LYS A 250 -3.39 -5.86 -13.37
CA LYS A 250 -4.32 -6.25 -12.30
C LYS A 250 -3.66 -7.18 -11.29
N GLN A 251 -2.90 -8.17 -11.76
CA GLN A 251 -2.20 -9.11 -10.89
C GLN A 251 -1.14 -8.40 -10.04
N ASP A 252 -0.41 -7.45 -10.63
CA ASP A 252 0.58 -6.65 -9.92
C ASP A 252 -0.06 -5.74 -8.86
N LEU A 253 -1.17 -5.05 -9.19
CA LEU A 253 -1.92 -4.26 -8.21
C LEU A 253 -2.49 -5.12 -7.06
N ARG A 254 -2.91 -6.37 -7.34
CA ARG A 254 -3.32 -7.32 -6.29
C ARG A 254 -2.15 -7.70 -5.39
N ARG A 255 -0.95 -7.91 -5.93
CA ARG A 255 0.26 -8.14 -5.13
C ARG A 255 0.57 -6.95 -4.23
N LEU A 256 0.51 -5.74 -4.79
CA LEU A 256 0.67 -4.51 -4.02
C LEU A 256 -0.36 -4.42 -2.88
N GLN A 257 -1.61 -4.79 -3.17
CA GLN A 257 -2.69 -4.84 -2.19
C GLN A 257 -2.37 -5.84 -1.04
N GLU A 258 -1.84 -7.03 -1.35
CA GLU A 258 -1.39 -8.00 -0.35
C GLU A 258 -0.16 -7.51 0.45
N MET A 259 0.79 -6.83 -0.19
CA MET A 259 1.95 -6.23 0.49
C MET A 259 1.51 -5.20 1.53
N ILE A 260 0.47 -4.41 1.24
CA ILE A 260 -0.08 -3.43 2.18
C ILE A 260 -0.59 -4.10 3.46
N LEU A 261 -1.26 -5.25 3.35
CA LEU A 261 -1.70 -6.03 4.53
C LEU A 261 -0.54 -6.48 5.42
N SER A 262 0.67 -6.54 4.88
CA SER A 262 1.88 -6.84 5.62
C SER A 262 2.52 -5.59 6.22
N MET A 263 2.49 -4.48 5.49
CA MET A 263 3.07 -3.20 5.93
C MET A 263 2.29 -2.53 7.06
N VAL A 264 0.97 -2.73 7.15
CA VAL A 264 0.14 -2.08 8.21
C VAL A 264 0.57 -2.45 9.63
N TRP A 265 1.32 -3.54 9.80
CA TRP A 265 1.80 -4.03 11.09
C TRP A 265 3.15 -3.45 11.52
N MET A 266 3.82 -2.71 10.63
CA MET A 266 5.08 -2.04 10.91
C MET A 266 4.84 -0.73 11.66
N LYS A 267 5.69 -0.40 12.63
CA LYS A 267 5.65 0.93 13.24
C LYS A 267 5.94 1.99 12.18
N SER A 268 5.01 2.96 12.08
CA SER A 268 5.23 4.18 11.31
C SER A 268 6.17 5.10 12.08
N ASN A 269 7.13 5.71 11.38
CA ASN A 269 7.97 6.78 11.92
C ASN A 269 7.19 8.11 12.06
N ASN A 270 6.02 8.21 11.42
CA ASN A 270 5.14 9.38 11.47
C ASN A 270 4.10 9.21 12.59
N ASN A 271 3.07 10.07 12.60
CA ASN A 271 2.01 10.11 13.61
C ASN A 271 1.46 8.72 13.98
N PHE A 272 1.99 8.14 15.06
CA PHE A 272 1.68 6.78 15.49
C PHE A 272 0.19 6.64 15.83
N GLU A 273 -0.43 7.71 16.33
CA GLU A 273 -1.84 7.70 16.69
C GLU A 273 -2.77 7.56 15.48
N SER A 274 -2.43 8.14 14.32
CA SER A 274 -3.23 7.98 13.09
C SER A 274 -2.92 6.68 12.33
N SER A 275 -1.83 5.98 12.68
CA SER A 275 -1.44 4.71 12.05
C SER A 275 -2.41 3.56 12.37
N PHE A 276 -2.45 2.56 11.50
CA PHE A 276 -3.22 1.32 11.74
C PHE A 276 -2.87 0.67 13.07
N LEU A 277 -1.58 0.57 13.38
CA LEU A 277 -1.08 0.02 14.64
C LEU A 277 -1.58 0.81 15.86
N GLY A 278 -1.58 2.14 15.78
CA GLY A 278 -2.12 3.02 16.81
C GLY A 278 -3.62 2.80 17.04
N ILE A 279 -4.40 2.68 15.95
CA ILE A 279 -5.83 2.38 16.01
C ILE A 279 -6.07 1.01 16.68
N VAL A 280 -5.34 -0.03 16.26
CA VAL A 280 -5.44 -1.38 16.85
C VAL A 280 -5.15 -1.34 18.35
N ILE A 281 -4.08 -0.67 18.78
CA ILE A 281 -3.72 -0.57 20.20
C ILE A 281 -4.80 0.16 20.99
N ARG A 282 -5.41 1.23 20.44
CA ARG A 282 -6.54 1.92 21.09
C ARG A 282 -7.75 1.00 21.22
N LEU A 283 -8.18 0.35 20.15
CA LEU A 283 -9.34 -0.53 20.17
C LEU A 283 -9.15 -1.69 21.17
N ARG A 284 -7.94 -2.22 21.29
CA ARG A 284 -7.60 -3.28 22.27
C ARG A 284 -7.73 -2.84 23.73
N LYS A 285 -7.68 -1.54 24.04
CA LYS A 285 -7.93 -1.04 25.42
C LYS A 285 -9.37 -1.28 25.87
N ASN A 286 -10.31 -1.46 24.95
CA ASN A 286 -11.69 -1.85 25.23
C ASN A 286 -11.95 -3.29 24.71
N PRO A 287 -11.89 -4.31 25.60
CA PRO A 287 -12.05 -5.70 25.19
C PRO A 287 -13.38 -6.02 24.49
N ALA A 288 -14.47 -5.33 24.83
CA ALA A 288 -15.77 -5.53 24.21
C ALA A 288 -15.77 -5.02 22.76
N ALA A 289 -15.21 -3.83 22.53
CA ALA A 289 -15.04 -3.24 21.20
C ALA A 289 -14.10 -4.07 20.32
N TRP A 290 -13.01 -4.59 20.91
CA TRP A 290 -12.05 -5.42 20.20
C TRP A 290 -12.64 -6.76 19.75
N ARG A 291 -13.43 -7.45 20.60
CA ARG A 291 -14.09 -8.70 20.22
C ARG A 291 -15.02 -8.54 19.03
N LEU A 292 -15.77 -7.44 18.96
CA LEU A 292 -16.65 -7.13 17.82
C LEU A 292 -15.88 -6.80 16.53
N THR A 293 -14.60 -6.44 16.65
CA THR A 293 -13.73 -6.11 15.51
C THR A 293 -13.01 -7.34 14.97
N CYS A 294 -12.77 -8.34 15.81
CA CYS A 294 -11.98 -9.53 15.51
C CYS A 294 -12.71 -10.52 14.60
N PRO A 295 -12.01 -11.17 13.63
CA PRO A 295 -12.61 -12.16 12.72
C PRO A 295 -12.74 -13.57 13.34
N ILE A 296 -13.14 -13.68 14.61
CA ILE A 296 -13.42 -14.99 15.26
C ILE A 296 -14.93 -15.22 15.18
N ASP A 297 -15.33 -15.83 14.07
CA ASP A 297 -16.67 -16.32 13.74
C ASP A 297 -17.78 -15.28 13.57
N ASP A 298 -18.71 -15.62 12.66
CA ASP A 298 -19.95 -14.93 12.38
C ASP A 298 -20.86 -15.02 13.60
N CYS A 299 -20.56 -14.24 14.63
CA CYS A 299 -21.59 -13.87 15.58
C CYS A 299 -22.63 -13.09 14.77
N GLU A 300 -23.68 -13.79 14.30
CA GLU A 300 -24.99 -13.21 13.97
C GLU A 300 -25.54 -12.52 15.22
N GLY A 301 -24.90 -11.41 15.58
CA GLY A 301 -25.38 -10.48 16.58
C GLY A 301 -26.41 -9.61 15.90
N ASN A 302 -27.65 -10.08 15.90
CA ASN A 302 -28.83 -9.23 15.75
C ASN A 302 -28.71 -8.08 16.76
N GLY A 303 -28.26 -6.94 16.27
CA GLY A 303 -28.02 -5.75 17.06
C GLY A 303 -27.29 -4.74 16.22
N THR A 304 -28.03 -3.78 15.69
CA THR A 304 -27.58 -2.50 15.13
C THR A 304 -26.72 -1.75 16.15
N LYS A 305 -25.49 -2.23 16.39
CA LYS A 305 -24.48 -1.49 17.12
C LYS A 305 -23.66 -0.75 16.08
N GLU A 306 -23.82 0.56 16.09
CA GLU A 306 -23.05 1.48 15.26
C GLU A 306 -21.56 1.25 15.53
N HIS A 307 -20.89 0.59 14.60
CA HIS A 307 -19.45 0.42 14.66
C HIS A 307 -18.81 1.79 14.42
N SER A 308 -17.89 2.18 15.29
CA SER A 308 -17.05 3.34 15.00
C SER A 308 -16.31 3.13 13.67
N ARG A 309 -16.04 4.22 12.95
CA ARG A 309 -15.27 4.17 11.69
C ARG A 309 -13.95 3.41 11.84
N GLU A 310 -13.28 3.55 12.99
CA GLU A 310 -12.04 2.82 13.31
C GLU A 310 -12.26 1.30 13.36
N GLN A 311 -13.33 0.82 14.02
CA GLN A 311 -13.67 -0.60 14.07
C GLN A 311 -13.97 -1.16 12.68
N THR A 312 -14.73 -0.42 11.86
CA THR A 312 -15.05 -0.85 10.49
C THR A 312 -13.78 -1.00 9.65
N VAL A 313 -12.85 -0.04 9.76
CA VAL A 313 -11.57 -0.07 9.03
C VAL A 313 -10.70 -1.24 9.48
N VAL A 314 -10.57 -1.45 10.80
CA VAL A 314 -9.76 -2.54 11.33
C VAL A 314 -10.37 -3.89 10.99
N ASN A 315 -11.67 -4.09 11.23
CA ASN A 315 -12.36 -5.33 10.89
C ASN A 315 -12.21 -5.67 9.40
N PHE A 316 -12.38 -4.68 8.52
CA PHE A 316 -12.19 -4.85 7.08
C PHE A 316 -10.79 -5.36 6.74
N LEU A 317 -9.72 -4.75 7.27
CA LEU A 317 -8.36 -5.19 7.01
C LEU A 317 -8.05 -6.57 7.62
N LEU A 318 -8.53 -6.86 8.83
CA LEU A 318 -8.32 -8.16 9.47
C LEU A 318 -9.00 -9.29 8.69
N ARG A 319 -10.22 -9.07 8.17
CA ARG A 319 -10.92 -10.05 7.33
C ARG A 319 -10.17 -10.33 6.04
N ASN A 320 -9.75 -9.27 5.34
CA ASN A 320 -8.96 -9.42 4.11
C ASN A 320 -7.62 -10.13 4.37
N LEU A 321 -6.96 -9.85 5.50
CA LEU A 321 -5.76 -10.58 5.89
C LEU A 321 -6.05 -12.07 6.09
N VAL A 322 -7.13 -12.42 6.80
CA VAL A 322 -7.54 -13.82 7.01
C VAL A 322 -7.81 -14.53 5.68
N ASP A 323 -8.44 -13.85 4.71
CA ASP A 323 -8.72 -14.43 3.38
C ASP A 323 -7.44 -14.72 2.59
N VAL A 324 -6.48 -13.79 2.60
CA VAL A 324 -5.16 -14.00 1.98
C VAL A 324 -4.42 -15.16 2.65
N ILE A 325 -4.42 -15.21 3.98
CA ILE A 325 -3.76 -16.28 4.74
C ILE A 325 -4.43 -17.63 4.50
N LYS A 326 -5.77 -17.68 4.39
CA LYS A 326 -6.51 -18.90 4.03
C LYS A 326 -6.04 -19.46 2.69
N HIS A 327 -5.89 -18.60 1.68
CA HIS A 327 -5.39 -19.02 0.37
C HIS A 327 -3.96 -19.55 0.45
N ARG A 328 -3.05 -18.83 1.12
CA ARG A 328 -1.64 -19.23 1.32
C ARG A 328 -1.51 -20.56 2.06
N VAL A 329 -2.26 -20.75 3.15
CA VAL A 329 -2.26 -22.02 3.90
C VAL A 329 -2.75 -23.17 3.02
N SER A 330 -3.79 -22.95 2.21
CA SER A 330 -4.28 -23.98 1.28
C SER A 330 -3.21 -24.38 0.27
N THR A 331 -2.53 -23.41 -0.34
CA THR A 331 -1.44 -23.64 -1.30
C THR A 331 -0.27 -24.37 -0.64
N LEU A 332 0.15 -23.97 0.56
CA LEU A 332 1.22 -24.64 1.30
C LEU A 332 0.86 -26.09 1.64
N CYS A 333 -0.38 -26.37 2.04
CA CYS A 333 -0.81 -27.75 2.30
C CYS A 333 -0.74 -28.62 1.04
N HIS A 334 -1.06 -28.08 -0.14
CA HIS A 334 -0.91 -28.80 -1.41
C HIS A 334 0.57 -29.06 -1.73
N LEU A 335 1.44 -28.05 -1.62
CA LEU A 335 2.88 -28.17 -1.89
C LEU A 335 3.60 -29.13 -0.93
N LEU A 336 3.09 -29.28 0.29
CA LEU A 336 3.61 -30.20 1.29
C LEU A 336 2.97 -31.60 1.22
N GLU A 337 2.12 -31.86 0.23
CA GLU A 337 1.42 -33.13 0.04
C GLU A 337 0.62 -33.55 1.29
N LEU A 338 0.10 -32.57 2.03
CA LEU A 338 -0.70 -32.82 3.22
C LEU A 338 -2.12 -33.18 2.80
N HIS A 339 -2.41 -34.48 2.72
CA HIS A 339 -3.72 -35.03 2.34
C HIS A 339 -4.85 -34.81 3.37
N LEU A 340 -4.72 -33.83 4.27
CA LEU A 340 -5.64 -33.60 5.38
C LEU A 340 -6.22 -32.18 5.31
N PRO A 341 -7.42 -31.99 4.70
CA PRO A 341 -8.14 -30.70 4.73
C PRO A 341 -8.28 -30.12 6.14
N TYR A 342 -8.37 -31.00 7.15
CA TYR A 342 -8.41 -30.62 8.57
C TYR A 342 -7.19 -29.79 9.02
N MET A 343 -5.99 -30.05 8.49
CA MET A 343 -4.78 -29.32 8.91
C MET A 343 -4.79 -27.86 8.45
N ALA A 344 -5.33 -27.59 7.26
CA ALA A 344 -5.52 -26.23 6.76
C ALA A 344 -6.54 -25.47 7.64
N VAL A 345 -7.66 -26.12 7.97
CA VAL A 345 -8.71 -25.55 8.84
C VAL A 345 -8.15 -25.23 10.22
N LYS A 346 -7.47 -26.20 10.86
CA LYS A 346 -6.88 -26.04 12.20
C LYS A 346 -5.81 -24.96 12.23
N THR A 347 -4.96 -24.89 11.19
CA THR A 347 -3.96 -23.81 11.06
C THR A 347 -4.62 -22.43 10.97
N LEU A 348 -5.70 -22.30 10.20
CA LEU A 348 -6.43 -21.04 10.06
C LEU A 348 -7.16 -20.66 11.36
N GLU A 349 -7.76 -21.62 12.07
CA GLU A 349 -8.39 -21.40 13.37
C GLU A 349 -7.38 -20.85 14.39
N ILE A 350 -6.22 -21.50 14.47
CA ILE A 350 -5.10 -21.05 15.31
C ILE A 350 -4.67 -19.63 14.91
N PHE A 351 -4.48 -19.37 13.61
CA PHE A 351 -4.08 -18.06 13.11
C PHE A 351 -5.09 -16.97 13.49
N LYS A 352 -6.39 -17.19 13.28
CA LYS A 352 -7.46 -16.27 13.69
C LYS A 352 -7.40 -16.01 15.20
N ARG A 353 -7.20 -17.04 16.02
CA ARG A 353 -7.10 -16.88 17.48
C ARG A 353 -5.89 -16.06 17.87
N VAL A 354 -4.74 -16.32 17.25
CA VAL A 354 -3.51 -15.54 17.46
C VAL A 354 -3.68 -14.09 17.02
N LEU A 355 -4.32 -13.84 15.88
CA LEU A 355 -4.61 -12.50 15.37
C LEU A 355 -5.42 -11.66 16.37
N CYS A 356 -6.31 -12.29 17.12
CA CYS A 356 -7.24 -11.60 18.00
C CYS A 356 -6.79 -11.56 19.46
N ASP A 357 -6.26 -12.66 19.99
CA ASP A 357 -5.87 -12.76 21.40
C ASP A 357 -4.42 -12.36 21.65
N ARG A 358 -3.59 -12.40 20.59
CA ARG A 358 -2.14 -12.20 20.62
C ARG A 358 -1.66 -11.28 19.50
N THR A 359 -2.46 -10.26 19.18
CA THR A 359 -2.22 -9.30 18.09
C THR A 359 -0.85 -8.64 18.15
N GLU A 360 -0.26 -8.50 19.35
CA GLU A 360 1.08 -7.98 19.55
C GLU A 360 2.18 -8.79 18.85
N LEU A 361 1.93 -10.06 18.52
CA LEU A 361 2.87 -10.88 17.76
C LEU A 361 3.08 -10.35 16.34
N PHE A 362 2.08 -9.65 15.78
CA PHE A 362 2.16 -9.09 14.43
C PHE A 362 2.96 -7.78 14.39
N PHE A 363 3.14 -7.10 15.52
CA PHE A 363 3.78 -5.78 15.54
C PHE A 363 5.25 -5.88 15.09
N ASP A 364 5.63 -5.05 14.12
CA ASP A 364 6.94 -5.06 13.45
C ASP A 364 7.31 -6.41 12.81
N ARG A 365 6.30 -7.22 12.41
CA ARG A 365 6.48 -8.53 11.78
C ARG A 365 5.61 -8.73 10.56
N HIS A 366 6.07 -9.58 9.66
CA HIS A 366 5.29 -9.98 8.48
C HIS A 366 4.22 -11.00 8.90
N PRO A 367 2.95 -10.87 8.49
CA PRO A 367 1.89 -11.81 8.87
C PRO A 367 2.19 -13.27 8.52
N ASP A 368 2.88 -13.51 7.39
CA ASP A 368 3.30 -14.87 7.01
C ASP A 368 4.24 -15.52 8.02
N GLN A 369 5.05 -14.76 8.76
CA GLN A 369 5.90 -15.33 9.82
C GLN A 369 5.02 -15.99 10.89
N ILE A 370 3.93 -15.31 11.26
CA ILE A 370 2.96 -15.83 12.23
C ILE A 370 2.18 -17.00 11.64
N MET A 371 1.78 -16.93 10.37
CA MET A 371 1.14 -18.04 9.66
C MET A 371 2.00 -19.29 9.64
N LEU A 372 3.30 -19.18 9.32
CA LEU A 372 4.23 -20.31 9.28
C LEU A 372 4.42 -20.92 10.68
N CYS A 373 4.50 -20.10 11.73
CA CYS A 373 4.51 -20.59 13.11
C CYS A 373 3.22 -21.33 13.48
N CYS A 374 2.05 -20.82 13.09
CA CYS A 374 0.76 -21.49 13.28
C CYS A 374 0.73 -22.83 12.54
N MET A 375 1.22 -22.86 11.29
CA MET A 375 1.29 -24.08 10.49
C MET A 375 2.18 -25.13 11.14
N TYR A 376 3.39 -24.77 11.54
CA TYR A 376 4.30 -25.68 12.22
C TYR A 376 3.74 -26.19 13.56
N ALA A 377 3.00 -25.35 14.29
CA ALA A 377 2.31 -25.80 15.51
C ALA A 377 1.25 -26.88 15.24
N THR A 378 0.64 -26.86 14.05
CA THR A 378 -0.37 -27.84 13.60
C THR A 378 0.26 -29.11 13.02
N VAL A 379 1.22 -28.96 12.10
CA VAL A 379 1.72 -30.07 11.26
C VAL A 379 3.14 -30.53 11.62
N GLY A 380 3.76 -29.93 12.63
CA GLY A 380 5.17 -30.18 12.99
C GLY A 380 5.51 -31.62 13.40
N ASN A 381 4.51 -32.48 13.63
CA ASN A 381 4.71 -33.93 13.82
C ASN A 381 4.92 -34.69 12.50
N HIS A 382 4.53 -34.10 11.37
CA HIS A 382 4.59 -34.73 10.04
C HIS A 382 5.63 -34.07 9.14
N VAL A 383 5.92 -32.78 9.36
CA VAL A 383 6.75 -31.97 8.48
C VAL A 383 7.73 -31.14 9.31
N THR A 384 8.98 -31.09 8.87
CA THR A 384 10.02 -30.24 9.50
C THR A 384 9.80 -28.78 9.12
N PHE A 385 10.31 -27.85 9.94
CA PHE A 385 10.25 -26.42 9.62
C PHE A 385 10.94 -26.13 8.28
N GLN A 386 12.04 -26.84 7.97
CA GLN A 386 12.76 -26.70 6.69
C GLN A 386 11.84 -26.97 5.50
N LYS A 387 11.10 -28.09 5.50
CA LYS A 387 10.15 -28.41 4.42
C LYS A 387 9.07 -27.34 4.26
N ILE A 388 8.57 -26.79 5.36
CA ILE A 388 7.60 -25.68 5.33
C ILE A 388 8.22 -24.42 4.71
N ALA A 389 9.46 -24.10 5.07
CA ALA A 389 10.21 -22.97 4.53
C ALA A 389 10.51 -23.14 3.02
N ASP A 390 10.86 -24.35 2.59
CA ASP A 390 11.08 -24.68 1.19
C ASP A 390 9.79 -24.52 0.38
N ALA A 391 8.67 -25.07 0.87
CA ALA A 391 7.35 -24.92 0.24
C ALA A 391 6.90 -23.45 0.18
N TYR A 392 7.17 -22.67 1.23
CA TYR A 392 6.90 -21.23 1.24
C TYR A 392 7.73 -20.47 0.22
N THR A 393 9.01 -20.82 0.08
CA THR A 393 9.89 -20.22 -0.93
C THR A 393 9.41 -20.58 -2.32
N GLU A 394 8.97 -21.82 -2.54
CA GLU A 394 8.42 -22.28 -3.82
C GLU A 394 7.13 -21.52 -4.18
N MET A 395 6.17 -21.43 -3.26
CA MET A 395 4.91 -20.71 -3.45
C MET A 395 5.14 -19.24 -3.89
N ASN A 396 6.21 -18.62 -3.40
CA ASN A 396 6.49 -17.20 -3.62
C ASN A 396 7.60 -16.94 -4.65
N ARG A 397 8.24 -17.98 -5.19
CA ARG A 397 9.39 -17.87 -6.09
C ARG A 397 9.09 -16.94 -7.26
N ASP A 398 7.95 -17.16 -7.90
CA ASP A 398 7.53 -16.40 -9.07
C ASP A 398 6.82 -15.09 -8.73
N VAL A 399 6.44 -14.89 -7.45
CA VAL A 399 5.60 -13.76 -7.03
C VAL A 399 6.44 -12.63 -6.41
N HIS A 400 7.38 -13.00 -5.55
CA HIS A 400 8.19 -12.08 -4.74
C HIS A 400 9.69 -12.26 -4.96
N GLY A 401 10.10 -13.31 -5.69
CA GLY A 401 11.50 -13.68 -5.81
C GLY A 401 12.09 -14.27 -4.52
N LEU A 402 13.27 -14.87 -4.64
CA LEU A 402 13.94 -15.57 -3.53
C LEU A 402 14.34 -14.61 -2.38
N GLU A 403 14.64 -13.35 -2.69
CA GLU A 403 15.13 -12.37 -1.70
C GLU A 403 14.07 -12.00 -0.66
N ILE A 404 12.82 -11.80 -1.09
CA ILE A 404 11.72 -11.45 -0.19
C ILE A 404 11.38 -12.65 0.70
N SER A 405 11.27 -13.86 0.12
CA SER A 405 11.07 -15.09 0.90
C SER A 405 12.19 -15.30 1.93
N TYR A 406 13.44 -15.09 1.52
CA TYR A 406 14.58 -15.15 2.43
C TYR A 406 14.47 -14.14 3.58
N THR A 407 14.09 -12.90 3.29
CA THR A 407 13.90 -11.86 4.31
C THR A 407 12.80 -12.25 5.31
N ILE A 408 11.69 -12.78 4.83
CA ILE A 408 10.57 -13.22 5.68
C ILE A 408 11.00 -14.38 6.60
N LEU A 409 11.81 -15.31 6.10
CA LEU A 409 12.24 -16.50 6.84
C LEU A 409 13.44 -16.27 7.76
N HIS A 410 14.36 -15.37 7.41
CA HIS A 410 15.68 -15.27 8.06
C HIS A 410 16.03 -13.89 8.62
N ARG A 411 15.25 -12.84 8.30
CA ARG A 411 15.47 -11.48 8.83
C ARG A 411 14.29 -11.04 9.70
N ILE A 412 14.06 -11.77 10.77
CA ILE A 412 12.94 -11.56 11.68
C ILE A 412 13.37 -10.78 12.91
N LYS A 413 12.62 -9.74 13.25
CA LYS A 413 12.82 -9.00 14.49
C LYS A 413 12.29 -9.80 15.68
N ASN A 414 13.18 -10.52 16.35
CA ASN A 414 12.90 -11.19 17.62
C ASN A 414 12.99 -10.15 18.75
N CYS A 415 12.13 -10.24 19.76
CA CYS A 415 11.90 -9.15 20.72
C CYS A 415 13.18 -8.65 21.41
N GLY A 416 13.33 -7.31 21.54
CA GLY A 416 14.10 -6.67 22.63
C GLY A 416 15.42 -5.98 22.25
N HIS A 417 15.39 -4.64 22.28
CA HIS A 417 16.47 -3.66 22.44
C HIS A 417 17.69 -3.62 21.49
N ASP A 418 18.12 -4.74 20.93
CA ASP A 418 19.20 -4.75 19.94
C ASP A 418 18.63 -5.07 18.56
N ASN A 419 19.14 -4.45 17.50
CA ASN A 419 18.78 -4.72 16.11
C ASN A 419 19.18 -6.15 15.65
N GLN A 420 19.09 -7.15 16.52
CA GLN A 420 19.37 -8.54 16.23
C GLN A 420 18.19 -9.14 15.45
N TYR A 421 18.49 -9.58 14.24
CA TYR A 421 17.59 -10.35 13.41
C TYR A 421 17.84 -11.83 13.66
N GLY A 422 16.77 -12.61 13.88
CA GLY A 422 16.83 -14.06 13.91
C GLY A 422 16.01 -14.68 12.78
N ASP A 423 15.94 -16.01 12.78
CA ASP A 423 15.17 -16.76 11.79
C ASP A 423 13.79 -17.19 12.32
N ILE A 424 13.02 -17.82 11.43
CA ILE A 424 11.66 -18.31 11.71
C ILE A 424 11.61 -19.38 12.82
N ILE A 425 12.67 -20.15 13.00
CA ILE A 425 12.76 -21.16 14.06
C ILE A 425 12.95 -20.47 15.41
N THR A 426 13.81 -19.45 15.45
CA THR A 426 14.05 -18.60 16.62
C THR A 426 12.78 -17.86 16.99
N LEU A 427 12.07 -17.27 16.01
CA LEU A 427 10.75 -16.66 16.25
C LEU A 427 9.78 -17.67 16.87
N TYR A 428 9.72 -18.88 16.32
CA TYR A 428 8.81 -19.92 16.82
C TYR A 428 9.09 -20.29 18.27
N ASN A 429 10.34 -20.60 18.60
CA ASN A 429 10.73 -21.11 19.92
C ASN A 429 10.72 -20.03 21.00
N ASP A 430 11.25 -18.84 20.70
CA ASP A 430 11.56 -17.84 21.72
C ASP A 430 10.43 -16.83 21.91
N VAL A 431 9.60 -16.63 20.88
CA VAL A 431 8.55 -15.59 20.88
C VAL A 431 7.17 -16.20 20.74
N PHE A 432 6.91 -16.96 19.67
CA PHE A 432 5.57 -17.47 19.36
C PHE A 432 5.10 -18.49 20.40
N LEU A 433 5.86 -19.56 20.62
CA LEU A 433 5.47 -20.66 21.49
C LEU A 433 5.21 -20.20 22.94
N PRO A 434 6.07 -19.37 23.58
CA PRO A 434 5.79 -18.79 24.89
C PRO A 434 4.51 -17.96 24.93
N SER A 435 4.26 -17.16 23.88
CA SER A 435 3.10 -16.27 23.80
C SER A 435 1.79 -17.06 23.68
N VAL A 436 1.79 -18.17 22.94
CA VAL A 436 0.59 -19.01 22.74
C VAL A 436 0.43 -20.12 23.78
N LYS A 437 1.29 -20.22 24.82
CA LYS A 437 1.18 -21.23 25.89
C LYS A 437 -0.22 -21.30 26.53
N ARG A 438 -0.89 -20.15 26.70
CA ARG A 438 -2.25 -20.09 27.28
C ARG A 438 -3.34 -20.55 26.32
N LEU A 439 -3.05 -20.60 25.02
CA LEU A 439 -3.92 -21.11 23.97
C LEU A 439 -3.71 -22.61 23.70
N ARG A 440 -2.79 -23.29 24.42
CA ARG A 440 -2.40 -24.70 24.22
C ARG A 440 -3.54 -25.69 24.06
N ARG A 441 -4.73 -25.42 24.63
CA ARG A 441 -5.91 -26.27 24.47
C ARG A 441 -6.31 -26.44 22.99
N TYR A 442 -6.12 -25.40 22.17
CA TYR A 442 -6.38 -25.39 20.72
C TYR A 442 -5.23 -26.00 19.91
N PHE A 443 -4.02 -25.99 20.47
CA PHE A 443 -2.83 -26.59 19.88
C PHE A 443 -2.62 -28.05 20.32
N ARG A 444 -3.60 -28.67 21.01
CA ARG A 444 -3.46 -30.07 21.39
C ARG A 444 -3.35 -30.90 20.10
N ARG A 445 -2.19 -31.57 20.02
CA ARG A 445 -1.88 -32.60 19.04
C ARG A 445 -2.73 -33.80 19.45
N GLU A 446 -3.65 -34.22 18.59
CA GLU A 446 -4.32 -35.52 18.77
C GLU A 446 -3.33 -36.63 18.46
#